data_AF-A0A961BIQ8-F1
#
_entry.id   AF-A0A961BIQ8-F1
#
_cell.length_a   1.000
_cell.length_b   1.000
_cell.length_c   1.000
_cell.angle_alpha   90.00
_cell.angle_beta   90.00
_cell.angle_gamma   90.00
#
_symmetry.space_group_name_H-M   'P 1'
#
loop_
_entity.id
_entity.type
_entity.pdbx_description
1 polymer ?
#
loop_
_entity_poly.entity_id
_entity_poly.type
_entity_poly.pdbx_seq_one_letter_code
_entity_poly.pdbx_strand_id
1 'polypeptide(L)' 'MKRETQLLLRLTQPEKAAFDAAASISGVNTSAWCRQQLRMAAVKELRSANQKIPFLELPSPGKQ' A
#
# COMPACT_ATOMS: atom_id res chain seq x y z
N MET A 1 13.54 -7.15 -1.05
CA MET A 1 13.13 -6.32 -2.20
C MET A 1 13.42 -4.85 -1.88
N LYS A 2 14.26 -4.21 -2.69
CA LYS A 2 14.59 -2.79 -2.56
C LYS A 2 13.38 -1.96 -3.02
N ARG A 3 13.06 -0.88 -2.29
CA ARG A 3 11.91 0.00 -2.59
C ARG A 3 12.44 1.20 -3.37
N GLU A 4 12.40 1.13 -4.70
CA GLU A 4 13.05 2.13 -5.56
C GLU A 4 12.05 3.11 -6.19
N THR A 5 10.79 2.74 -6.31
CA THR A 5 9.74 3.56 -6.92
C THR A 5 8.94 4.35 -5.88
N GLN A 6 8.71 5.64 -6.13
CA GLN A 6 7.92 6.53 -5.28
C GLN A 6 6.52 6.75 -5.86
N LEU A 7 5.55 6.96 -4.97
CA LEU A 7 4.20 7.41 -5.32
C LEU A 7 4.05 8.85 -4.82
N LEU A 8 3.89 9.80 -5.74
CA LEU A 8 3.69 11.20 -5.42
C LEU A 8 2.19 11.47 -5.26
N LEU A 9 1.77 11.90 -4.07
CA LEU A 9 0.40 12.34 -3.78
C LEU A 9 0.42 13.78 -3.28
N ARG A 10 -0.48 14.61 -3.84
CA ARG A 10 -0.79 15.93 -3.27
C ARG A 10 -1.91 15.74 -2.26
N LEU A 11 -1.71 16.26 -1.06
CA LEU A 11 -2.67 16.20 0.04
C LEU A 11 -2.98 17.61 0.51
N THR A 12 -4.20 17.81 0.95
CA THR A 12 -4.55 18.98 1.77
C THR A 12 -4.01 18.78 3.19
N GLN A 13 -3.89 19.89 3.94
CA GLN A 13 -3.44 19.84 5.33
C GLN A 13 -4.35 18.96 6.22
N PRO A 14 -5.70 19.03 6.12
CA PRO A 14 -6.58 18.16 6.90
C PRO A 14 -6.39 16.68 6.59
N GLU A 15 -6.22 16.30 5.32
CA GLU A 15 -5.97 14.91 4.93
C GLU A 15 -4.67 14.39 5.54
N LYS A 16 -3.58 15.18 5.44
CA LYS A 16 -2.30 14.80 6.02
C LYS A 16 -2.42 14.58 7.53
N ALA A 17 -3.08 15.50 8.24
CA ALA A 17 -3.27 15.38 9.69
C ALA A 17 -4.07 14.12 10.07
N ALA A 18 -5.12 13.79 9.32
CA ALA A 18 -5.89 12.58 9.53
C ALA A 18 -5.06 11.31 9.32
N PHE A 19 -4.22 11.27 8.28
CA PHE A 19 -3.34 10.12 8.02
C PHE A 19 -2.27 9.96 9.10
N ASP A 20 -1.69 11.05 9.58
CA ASP A 20 -0.71 11.03 10.68
C ASP A 20 -1.35 10.50 11.97
N ALA A 21 -2.58 10.91 12.28
CA ALA A 21 -3.33 10.41 13.44
C ALA A 21 -3.66 8.91 13.32
N ALA A 22 -4.14 8.47 12.16
CA ALA A 22 -4.46 7.07 11.92
C ALA A 22 -3.21 6.15 11.97
N ALA A 23 -2.08 6.65 11.45
CA ALA A 23 -0.80 5.97 11.55
C ALA A 23 -0.33 5.85 13.00
N SER A 24 -0.50 6.92 13.79
CA SER A 24 -0.18 6.94 15.23
C SER A 24 -0.99 5.91 16.02
N ILE A 25 -2.30 5.79 15.75
CA ILE A 25 -3.15 4.75 16.35
C ILE A 25 -2.65 3.34 16.01
N SER A 26 -2.14 3.16 14.80
CA SER A 26 -1.60 1.88 14.32
C SER A 26 -0.17 1.60 14.78
N GLY A 27 0.48 2.53 15.49
CA GLY A 27 1.86 2.39 15.97
C GLY A 27 2.93 2.38 14.88
N VAL A 28 2.64 2.94 13.70
CA VAL A 28 3.57 2.98 12.55
C VAL A 28 3.67 4.39 11.97
N ASN A 29 4.70 4.66 11.15
CA ASN A 29 4.79 5.94 10.46
C ASN A 29 3.76 6.07 9.33
N THR A 30 3.43 7.31 8.96
CA THR A 30 2.39 7.64 7.97
C THR A 30 2.62 6.98 6.63
N SER A 31 3.85 6.96 6.12
CA SER A 31 4.14 6.30 4.83
C SER A 31 3.92 4.79 4.88
N ALA A 32 4.27 4.13 5.98
CA ALA A 32 4.03 2.71 6.19
C ALA A 32 2.52 2.42 6.30
N TRP A 33 1.80 3.23 7.06
CA TRP A 33 0.35 3.14 7.19
C TRP A 33 -0.36 3.32 5.83
N CYS A 34 -0.06 4.41 5.10
CA CYS A 34 -0.62 4.66 3.78
C CYS A 34 -0.35 3.50 2.82
N ARG A 35 0.88 2.95 2.82
CA ARG A 35 1.22 1.81 1.98
C ARG A 35 0.41 0.57 2.33
N GLN A 36 0.19 0.29 3.62
CA GLN A 36 -0.64 -0.82 4.06
C GLN A 36 -2.08 -0.66 3.59
N GLN A 37 -2.68 0.51 3.81
CA GLN A 37 -4.04 0.81 3.40
C GLN A 37 -4.21 0.71 1.87
N LEU A 38 -3.30 1.32 1.11
CA LEU A 38 -3.32 1.25 -0.36
C LEU A 38 -3.16 -0.19 -0.88
N ARG A 39 -2.32 -1.01 -0.23
CA ARG A 39 -2.16 -2.41 -0.60
C ARG A 39 -3.43 -3.21 -0.34
N MET A 40 -4.07 -3.00 0.81
CA MET A 40 -5.35 -3.66 1.14
C MET A 40 -6.46 -3.26 0.17
N ALA A 41 -6.59 -1.97 -0.13
CA ALA A 41 -7.55 -1.45 -1.09
C ALA A 41 -7.32 -2.06 -2.49
N ALA A 42 -6.08 -2.03 -2.98
CA ALA A 42 -5.75 -2.61 -4.29
C ALA A 42 -6.04 -4.11 -4.37
N VAL A 43 -5.72 -4.88 -3.31
CA VAL A 43 -6.06 -6.32 -3.25
C VAL A 43 -7.56 -6.52 -3.33
N LYS A 44 -8.34 -5.73 -2.59
CA LYS A 44 -9.80 -5.84 -2.55
C LYS A 44 -10.39 -5.55 -3.93
N GLU A 45 -10.08 -4.41 -4.53
CA GLU A 45 -10.63 -3.98 -5.82
C GLU A 45 -10.25 -4.95 -6.95
N LEU A 46 -8.97 -5.29 -7.08
CA LEU A 46 -8.51 -6.20 -8.14
C LEU A 46 -9.11 -7.60 -7.98
N ARG A 47 -9.21 -8.11 -6.75
CA ARG A 47 -9.84 -9.40 -6.50
C ARG A 47 -11.33 -9.39 -6.85
N SER A 48 -12.05 -8.34 -6.45
CA SER A 48 -13.48 -8.18 -6.79
C SER A 48 -13.72 -8.07 -8.30
N ALA A 49 -12.77 -7.50 -9.05
CA ALA A 49 -12.81 -7.43 -10.51
C ALA A 49 -12.25 -8.67 -11.23
N ASN A 50 -11.90 -9.73 -10.48
CA ASN A 50 -11.21 -10.92 -10.99
C ASN A 50 -9.94 -10.60 -11.81
N GLN A 51 -9.25 -9.53 -11.45
CA GLN A 51 -7.99 -9.08 -12.05
C GLN A 51 -6.80 -9.66 -11.28
N LYS A 52 -5.67 -9.79 -11.96
CA LYS A 52 -4.40 -10.21 -11.33
C LYS A 52 -3.93 -9.15 -10.34
N ILE A 53 -3.23 -9.59 -9.29
CA ILE A 53 -2.66 -8.71 -8.26
C ILE A 53 -1.12 -8.83 -8.35
N PRO A 54 -0.45 -7.95 -9.11
CA PRO A 54 0.95 -8.14 -9.51
C PRO A 54 1.93 -8.28 -8.33
N PHE A 55 1.64 -7.64 -7.20
CA PHE A 55 2.54 -7.67 -6.04
C PHE A 55 2.29 -8.83 -5.06
N LEU A 56 1.30 -9.69 -5.32
CA LEU A 56 1.07 -10.95 -4.61
C LEU A 56 1.65 -12.15 -5.38
N GLU A 57 1.82 -12.00 -6.69
CA GLU A 57 2.59 -12.94 -7.51
C GLU A 57 4.07 -12.76 -7.17
N LEU A 58 4.55 -13.46 -6.13
CA LEU A 58 5.98 -13.66 -5.94
C LEU A 58 6.55 -14.32 -7.22
N PRO A 59 7.80 -14.01 -7.63
CA PRO A 59 8.45 -14.87 -8.61
C PRO A 59 8.44 -16.28 -8.03
N SER A 60 7.78 -17.22 -8.71
CA SER A 60 7.85 -18.63 -8.35
C SER A 60 9.34 -18.96 -8.17
N PRO A 61 9.78 -19.49 -7.02
CA PRO A 61 11.07 -20.15 -6.98
C PRO A 61 11.04 -21.23 -8.06
N GLY A 62 12.09 -21.27 -8.88
CA GLY A 62 12.14 -22.02 -10.12
C GLY A 62 11.75 -23.49 -9.93
N LYS A 63 11.13 -24.05 -10.97
CA LYS A 63 11.36 -25.46 -11.31
C LYS A 63 12.87 -25.61 -11.49
N GLN A 64 13.50 -26.39 -10.63
CA GLN A 64 14.85 -26.94 -10.84
C GLN A 64 14.70 -28.44 -11.01
#